data_AF-A0A6F8THH4-F1
#
_entry.id   AF-A0A6F8THH4-F1
#
_cell.length_a   1.000
_cell.length_b   1.000
_cell.length_c   1.000
_cell.angle_alpha   90.00
_cell.angle_beta   90.00
_cell.angle_gamma   90.00
#
_symmetry.space_group_name_H-M   'P 1'
#
loop_
_entity.id
_entity.type
_entity.pdbx_description
1 polymer ?
#
loop_
_entity_poly.entity_id
_entity_poly.type
_entity_poly.pdbx_seq_one_letter_code
_entity_poly.pdbx_strand_id
1 'polypeptide(L)'
;MFNKCCELLAKEKIKIAFFESASAGYLAYRFSLSPYSGDILIGSLVSYDLRVKENTLHISEELIEKYTAESMQVTVEMINKGKELLHADLYVACTGLLKKGGSETPEKPVGTFFYSIYYKNNFYNFRRVLRGLPF
;
A
#
# COMPACT_ATOMS: atom_id res chain seq x y z
N MET A 1 -15.24 -3.73 -13.46
CA MET A 1 -14.22 -2.67 -13.21
C MET A 1 -12.86 -3.27 -12.82
N PHE A 2 -12.80 -4.16 -11.82
CA PHE A 2 -11.56 -4.82 -11.40
C PHE A 2 -10.83 -5.61 -12.50
N ASN A 3 -11.52 -6.51 -13.20
CA ASN A 3 -10.92 -7.30 -14.28
C ASN A 3 -10.32 -6.45 -15.41
N LYS A 4 -10.87 -5.26 -15.68
CA LYS A 4 -10.36 -4.35 -16.71
C LYS A 4 -8.98 -3.79 -16.37
N CYS A 5 -8.67 -3.60 -15.09
CA CYS A 5 -7.34 -3.18 -14.65
C CYS A 5 -6.32 -4.29 -14.85
N CYS A 6 -6.63 -5.51 -14.41
CA CYS A 6 -5.75 -6.67 -14.58
C CYS A 6 -5.49 -6.98 -16.06
N GLU A 7 -6.55 -6.95 -16.88
CA GLU A 7 -6.46 -7.13 -18.33
C GLU A 7 -5.54 -6.09 -18.99
N LEU A 8 -5.68 -4.81 -18.61
CA LEU A 8 -4.83 -3.74 -19.15
C LEU A 8 -3.36 -3.96 -18.77
N LEU A 9 -3.08 -4.29 -17.51
CA LEU A 9 -1.71 -4.58 -17.06
C LEU A 9 -1.12 -5.76 -17.83
N ALA A 10 -1.88 -6.83 -18.04
CA ALA A 10 -1.44 -8.01 -18.80
C ALA A 10 -1.15 -7.66 -20.26
N LYS A 11 -2.03 -6.91 -20.91
CA LYS A 11 -1.85 -6.45 -22.30
C LYS A 11 -0.58 -5.60 -22.47
N GLU A 12 -0.33 -4.71 -21.52
CA GLU A 12 0.85 -3.84 -21.51
C GLU A 12 2.10 -4.52 -20.94
N LYS A 13 2.00 -5.79 -20.51
CA LYS A 13 3.07 -6.57 -19.86
C LYS A 13 3.66 -5.89 -18.62
N ILE A 14 2.82 -5.21 -17.85
CA ILE A 14 3.19 -4.49 -16.63
C ILE A 14 2.94 -5.41 -15.44
N LYS A 15 3.98 -5.64 -14.65
CA LYS A 15 3.89 -6.39 -13.40
C LYS A 15 3.64 -5.46 -12.21
N ILE A 16 2.86 -5.95 -11.24
CA ILE A 16 2.42 -5.20 -10.07
C ILE A 16 2.83 -5.89 -8.75
N ALA A 17 3.26 -5.09 -7.78
CA ALA A 17 3.49 -5.52 -6.39
C ALA A 17 2.77 -4.60 -5.40
N PHE A 18 2.33 -5.17 -4.27
CA PHE A 18 1.60 -4.45 -3.23
C PHE A 18 2.36 -4.39 -1.89
N PHE A 19 2.35 -3.24 -1.24
CA PHE A 19 2.79 -3.08 0.16
C PHE A 19 1.58 -2.68 1.02
N GLU A 20 1.05 -3.63 1.78
CA GLU A 20 -0.23 -3.50 2.43
C GLU A 20 -0.07 -3.36 3.95
N SER A 21 -0.73 -2.38 4.55
CA SER A 21 -0.94 -2.33 6.00
C SER A 21 -2.42 -2.53 6.28
N ALA A 22 -3.22 -1.46 6.29
CA ALA A 22 -4.63 -1.48 6.68
C ALA A 22 -5.54 -2.41 5.83
N SER A 23 -5.16 -2.73 4.59
CA SER A 23 -5.87 -3.66 3.72
C SER A 23 -5.56 -5.14 3.98
N ALA A 24 -4.51 -5.45 4.74
CA ALA A 24 -4.16 -6.79 5.24
C ALA A 24 -4.14 -7.91 4.17
N GLY A 25 -3.63 -7.62 2.96
CA GLY A 25 -3.52 -8.60 1.86
C GLY A 25 -4.74 -8.62 0.94
N TYR A 26 -5.75 -7.79 1.21
CA TYR A 26 -6.95 -7.73 0.39
C TYR A 26 -6.64 -7.36 -1.06
N LEU A 27 -5.69 -6.45 -1.33
CA LEU A 27 -5.36 -6.09 -2.71
C LEU A 27 -4.74 -7.28 -3.46
N ALA A 28 -3.77 -7.94 -2.85
CA ALA A 28 -3.16 -9.15 -3.40
C ALA A 28 -4.20 -10.23 -3.67
N TYR A 29 -5.07 -10.52 -2.71
CA TYR A 29 -6.16 -11.49 -2.85
C TYR A 29 -7.08 -11.13 -4.01
N ARG A 30 -7.47 -9.85 -4.14
CA ARG A 30 -8.31 -9.43 -5.26
C ARG A 30 -7.62 -9.66 -6.60
N PHE A 31 -6.33 -9.34 -6.72
CA PHE A 31 -5.54 -9.59 -7.94
C PHE A 31 -5.31 -11.06 -8.23
N SER A 32 -5.16 -11.91 -7.21
CA SER A 32 -5.01 -13.36 -7.42
C SER A 32 -6.27 -14.02 -8.00
N LEU A 33 -7.47 -13.42 -7.82
CA LEU A 33 -8.71 -13.92 -8.41
C LEU A 33 -8.84 -13.63 -9.91
N SER A 34 -7.96 -12.81 -10.49
CA SER A 34 -7.97 -12.52 -11.92
C SER A 34 -7.42 -13.70 -12.74
N PRO A 35 -7.98 -14.02 -13.91
CA PRO A 35 -7.36 -14.98 -14.83
C PRO A 35 -5.97 -14.53 -15.32
N TYR A 36 -5.67 -13.24 -15.24
CA TYR A 36 -4.37 -12.66 -15.62
C TYR A 36 -3.36 -12.63 -14.46
N SER A 37 -3.71 -13.15 -13.29
CA SER A 37 -2.91 -13.02 -12.07
C SER A 37 -1.47 -13.51 -12.23
N GLY A 38 -1.27 -14.66 -12.89
CA GLY A 38 0.06 -15.23 -13.15
C GLY A 38 0.94 -14.37 -14.06
N ASP A 39 0.35 -13.51 -14.90
CA ASP A 39 1.08 -12.64 -15.81
C ASP A 39 1.50 -11.32 -15.15
N ILE A 40 0.72 -10.85 -14.17
CA ILE A 40 0.85 -9.48 -13.63
C ILE A 40 1.28 -9.43 -12.17
N LEU A 41 0.83 -10.35 -11.30
CA LEU A 41 1.00 -10.21 -9.86
C LEU A 41 2.33 -10.81 -9.41
N ILE A 42 3.27 -9.94 -9.01
CA ILE A 42 4.53 -10.38 -8.38
C ILE A 42 4.27 -10.92 -6.98
N GLY A 43 3.41 -10.22 -6.24
CA GLY A 43 3.08 -10.58 -4.87
C GLY A 43 2.79 -9.36 -4.02
N SER A 44 2.83 -9.57 -2.71
CA SER A 44 2.61 -8.52 -1.73
C SER A 44 3.42 -8.76 -0.47
N LEU A 45 3.80 -7.67 0.18
CA LEU A 45 4.25 -7.68 1.56
C LEU A 45 3.20 -6.98 2.43
N VAL A 46 2.63 -7.73 3.38
CA VAL A 46 1.74 -7.19 4.40
C VAL A 46 2.56 -6.78 5.62
N SER A 47 2.69 -5.47 5.84
CA SER A 47 3.42 -4.88 6.97
C SER A 47 2.46 -4.19 7.93
N TYR A 48 1.52 -4.94 8.52
CA TYR A 48 0.49 -4.40 9.42
C TYR A 48 1.10 -3.82 10.72
N ASP A 49 1.96 -4.59 11.38
CA ASP A 49 2.66 -4.20 12.60
C ASP A 49 3.86 -3.28 12.27
N LEU A 50 4.13 -2.31 13.15
CA LEU A 50 5.27 -1.40 13.04
C LEU A 50 6.60 -2.15 12.90
N ARG A 51 6.79 -3.24 13.64
CA ARG A 51 8.02 -4.03 13.60
C ARG A 51 8.27 -4.66 12.24
N VAL A 52 7.23 -4.92 11.44
CA VAL A 52 7.41 -5.43 10.07
C VAL A 52 7.89 -4.31 9.15
N LYS A 53 7.39 -3.07 9.35
CA LYS A 53 7.87 -1.89 8.62
C LYS A 53 9.34 -1.61 8.93
N GLU A 54 9.75 -1.74 10.19
CA GLU A 54 11.12 -1.50 10.64
C GLU A 54 12.06 -2.62 10.24
N ASN A 55 11.72 -3.89 10.51
CA ASN A 55 12.66 -5.00 10.33
C ASN A 55 12.73 -5.52 8.90
N THR A 56 11.60 -5.49 8.16
CA THR A 56 11.54 -6.03 6.80
C THR A 56 11.71 -4.94 5.75
N LEU A 57 11.10 -3.77 5.96
CA LEU A 57 11.21 -2.65 5.04
C LEU A 57 12.30 -1.65 5.45
N HIS A 58 12.94 -1.80 6.60
CA HIS A 58 14.00 -0.87 7.05
C HIS A 58 13.54 0.60 7.04
N ILE A 59 12.26 0.83 7.34
CA ILE A 59 11.72 2.18 7.56
C ILE A 59 12.26 2.68 8.90
N SER A 60 12.84 3.88 8.91
CA SER A 60 13.45 4.41 10.12
C SER A 60 12.41 4.77 11.19
N GLU A 61 12.77 4.53 12.44
CA GLU A 61 12.00 4.95 13.61
C GLU A 61 11.75 6.46 13.59
N GLU A 62 12.75 7.28 13.23
CA GLU A 62 12.61 8.74 13.11
C GLU A 62 11.46 9.16 12.17
N LEU A 63 11.29 8.46 11.03
CA LEU A 63 10.21 8.76 10.10
C LEU A 63 8.83 8.43 10.71
N ILE A 64 8.77 7.32 11.44
CA ILE A 64 7.56 6.85 12.12
C ILE A 64 7.22 7.78 13.29
N GLU A 65 8.19 8.22 14.10
CA GLU A 65 7.94 9.16 15.18
C GLU A 65 7.44 10.51 14.66
N LYS A 66 8.04 11.01 13.57
CA LYS A 66 7.72 12.31 13.00
C LYS A 66 6.36 12.33 12.28
N TYR A 67 6.02 11.29 11.54
CA TYR A 67 4.85 11.29 10.67
C TYR A 67 3.79 10.24 11.04
N THR A 68 4.10 9.30 11.92
CA THR A 68 3.31 8.10 12.28
C THR A 68 3.16 7.10 11.13
N ALA A 69 2.80 5.85 11.47
CA ALA A 69 2.64 4.75 10.50
C ALA A 69 1.53 5.01 9.47
N GLU A 70 0.49 5.73 9.87
CA GLU A 70 -0.63 6.14 9.02
C GLU A 70 -0.35 7.53 8.43
N SER A 71 0.59 7.59 7.50
CA SER A 71 0.98 8.83 6.80
C SER A 71 1.40 8.58 5.36
N MET A 72 1.37 9.64 4.54
CA MET A 72 1.83 9.55 3.15
C MET A 72 3.33 9.28 3.07
N GLN A 73 4.11 9.85 3.99
CA GLN A 73 5.56 9.68 4.07
C GLN A 73 5.93 8.21 4.26
N VAL A 74 5.32 7.55 5.25
CA VAL A 74 5.52 6.11 5.47
C VAL A 74 4.98 5.29 4.30
N THR A 75 3.85 5.69 3.69
CA THR A 75 3.31 4.99 2.50
C THR A 75 4.27 5.01 1.31
N VAL A 76 4.88 6.16 1.02
CA VAL A 76 5.89 6.29 -0.04
C VAL A 76 7.15 5.49 0.31
N GLU A 77 7.57 5.54 1.57
CA GLU A 77 8.76 4.82 2.00
C GLU A 77 8.60 3.30 1.94
N MET A 78 7.39 2.78 2.19
CA MET A 78 7.05 1.38 1.96
C MET A 78 7.32 0.95 0.51
N ILE A 79 7.07 1.82 -0.47
CA ILE A 79 7.42 1.55 -1.88
C ILE A 79 8.93 1.68 -2.11
N ASN A 80 9.55 2.77 -1.64
CA ASN A 80 10.97 3.03 -1.85
C ASN A 80 11.85 1.88 -1.38
N LYS A 81 11.52 1.31 -0.20
CA LYS A 81 12.26 0.20 0.39
C LYS A 81 11.77 -1.14 -0.13
N GLY A 82 10.46 -1.29 -0.30
CA GLY A 82 9.85 -2.56 -0.66
C GLY A 82 10.13 -2.99 -2.11
N LYS A 83 10.34 -2.04 -3.04
CA LYS A 83 10.66 -2.36 -4.44
C LYS A 83 11.97 -3.14 -4.61
N GLU A 84 12.88 -3.03 -3.64
CA GLU A 84 14.12 -3.80 -3.61
C GLU A 84 13.86 -5.29 -3.29
N LEU A 85 12.73 -5.60 -2.64
CA LEU A 85 12.32 -6.96 -2.30
C LEU A 85 11.46 -7.61 -3.39
N LEU A 86 10.61 -6.81 -4.05
CA LEU A 86 9.64 -7.28 -5.04
C LEU A 86 9.86 -6.53 -6.35
N HIS A 87 10.53 -7.13 -7.34
CA HIS A 87 10.84 -6.46 -8.60
C HIS A 87 9.63 -6.43 -9.56
N ALA A 88 8.91 -5.31 -9.56
CA ALA A 88 7.75 -5.02 -10.42
C ALA A 88 7.92 -3.74 -11.26
N ASP A 89 6.98 -3.46 -12.16
CA ASP A 89 6.93 -2.23 -12.97
C ASP A 89 6.05 -1.16 -12.31
N LEU A 90 5.02 -1.61 -11.60
CA LEU A 90 4.05 -0.78 -10.89
C LEU A 90 3.93 -1.23 -9.43
N TYR A 91 3.92 -0.26 -8.53
CA TYR A 91 3.86 -0.54 -7.09
C TYR A 91 2.73 0.24 -6.47
N VAL A 92 2.03 -0.40 -5.54
CA VAL A 92 0.98 0.26 -4.77
C VAL A 92 1.20 -0.02 -3.29
N ALA A 93 1.28 1.04 -2.49
CA ALA A 93 1.32 0.93 -1.04
C ALA A 93 0.09 1.57 -0.42
N CYS A 94 -0.37 1.03 0.70
CA CYS A 94 -1.43 1.66 1.48
C CYS A 94 -1.36 1.42 2.98
N THR A 95 -1.76 2.45 3.72
CA THR A 95 -1.88 2.45 5.18
C THR A 95 -3.09 3.29 5.58
N GLY A 96 -3.62 3.11 6.79
CA GLY A 96 -4.81 3.84 7.21
C GLY A 96 -5.14 3.68 8.68
N LEU A 97 -5.77 4.71 9.23
CA LEU A 97 -6.24 4.78 10.60
C LEU A 97 -7.68 4.28 10.66
N LEU A 98 -7.86 2.98 10.92
CA LEU A 98 -9.18 2.33 10.87
C LEU A 98 -9.91 2.25 12.23
N LYS A 99 -9.23 2.58 13.32
CA LYS A 99 -9.76 2.55 14.69
C LYS A 99 -9.31 3.79 15.46
N LYS A 100 -10.06 4.14 16.50
CA LYS A 100 -9.74 5.25 17.41
C LYS A 100 -8.42 5.03 18.14
N GLY A 101 -7.76 6.13 18.51
CA GLY A 101 -6.47 6.11 19.20
C GLY A 101 -5.27 6.05 18.24
N GLY A 102 -4.11 5.64 18.76
CA GLY A 102 -2.87 5.62 17.99
C GLY A 102 -2.50 7.01 17.50
N SER A 103 -2.47 7.19 16.17
CA SER A 103 -2.06 8.45 15.53
C SER A 103 -3.21 9.41 15.19
N GLU A 104 -4.39 9.18 15.76
CA GLU A 104 -5.57 10.03 15.56
C GLU A 104 -5.33 11.48 15.99
N THR A 105 -5.66 12.43 15.10
CA THR A 105 -5.68 13.89 15.40
C THR A 105 -6.93 14.52 14.76
N PRO A 106 -7.29 15.77 15.10
CA PRO A 106 -8.38 16.48 14.42
C PRO A 106 -8.19 16.56 12.89
N GLU A 107 -6.95 16.71 12.43
CA GLU A 107 -6.60 16.79 11.01
C GLU A 107 -6.53 15.41 10.35
N LYS A 108 -6.31 14.35 11.14
CA LYS A 108 -6.25 12.95 10.72
C LYS A 108 -7.25 12.09 11.53
N PRO A 109 -8.55 12.22 11.24
CA PRO A 109 -9.58 11.44 11.93
C PRO A 109 -9.55 9.97 11.52
N VAL A 110 -10.20 9.12 12.32
CA VAL A 110 -10.50 7.73 11.95
C VAL A 110 -11.17 7.67 10.58
N GLY A 111 -10.77 6.68 9.78
CA GLY A 111 -11.13 6.55 8.37
C GLY A 111 -10.12 7.23 7.44
N THR A 112 -9.13 7.96 7.96
CA THR A 112 -8.05 8.48 7.10
C THR A 112 -7.27 7.30 6.51
N PHE A 113 -7.20 7.27 5.19
CA PHE A 113 -6.52 6.25 4.41
C PHE A 113 -5.57 6.90 3.41
N PHE A 114 -4.36 6.38 3.33
CA PHE A 114 -3.31 6.82 2.43
C PHE A 114 -2.99 5.67 1.48
N TYR A 115 -2.86 6.00 0.20
CA TYR A 115 -2.31 5.08 -0.78
C TYR A 115 -1.46 5.83 -1.79
N SER A 116 -0.40 5.18 -2.24
CA SER A 116 0.52 5.71 -3.22
C SER A 116 0.70 4.70 -4.34
N ILE A 117 0.81 5.20 -5.58
CA ILE A 117 1.13 4.41 -6.75
C ILE A 117 2.46 4.92 -7.30
N TYR A 118 3.43 4.03 -7.48
CA TYR A 118 4.67 4.34 -8.17
C TYR A 118 4.71 3.63 -9.52
N TYR A 119 4.86 4.41 -10.58
CA TYR A 119 4.95 3.91 -11.94
C TYR A 119 5.80 4.85 -12.79
N LYS A 120 6.70 4.28 -13.60
CA LYS A 120 7.62 5.05 -14.48
C LYS A 120 8.29 6.24 -13.76
N ASN A 121 8.89 5.97 -12.60
CA ASN A 121 9.60 6.95 -11.78
C ASN A 121 8.76 8.13 -11.26
N ASN A 122 7.44 7.96 -11.18
CA ASN A 122 6.53 8.98 -10.65
C ASN A 122 5.69 8.40 -9.52
N PHE A 123 5.55 9.18 -8.44
CA PHE A 123 4.63 8.89 -7.34
C PHE A 123 3.30 9.62 -7.55
N TYR A 124 2.21 8.88 -7.41
CA TYR A 124 0.84 9.39 -7.40
C TYR A 124 0.26 9.14 -6.02
N ASN A 125 0.13 10.21 -5.24
CA ASN A 125 -0.17 10.14 -3.82
C ASN A 125 -1.61 10.54 -3.53
N PHE A 126 -2.32 9.73 -2.75
CA PHE A 126 -3.72 9.95 -2.45
C PHE A 126 -3.99 9.83 -0.95
N ARG A 127 -4.76 10.78 -0.45
CA ARG A 127 -5.36 10.76 0.88
C ARG A 127 -6.88 10.79 0.76
N ARG A 128 -7.56 9.93 1.50
CA ARG A 128 -9.03 9.90 1.60
C ARG A 128 -9.44 9.77 3.05
N VAL A 129 -10.63 10.26 3.38
CA VAL A 129 -11.30 9.98 4.65
C VAL A 129 -12.53 9.15 4.32
N LEU A 130 -12.47 7.87 4.66
CA LEU A 130 -13.52 6.90 4.40
C LEU A 130 -14.52 6.92 5.55
N ARG A 131 -15.80 6.90 5.21
CA ARG A 131 -16.90 6.78 6.18
C ARG A 131 -17.46 5.37 6.13
N GLY A 132 -17.74 4.80 7.30
CA GLY A 132 -18.26 3.44 7.41
C GLY A 132 -17.54 2.67 8.52
N LEU A 133 -18.02 1.46 8.77
CA LEU A 133 -17.35 0.52 9.66
C LEU A 133 -16.24 -0.20 8.89
N PRO A 134 -15.15 -0.63 9.56
CA PRO A 134 -14.07 -1.37 8.92
C PRO A 134 -14.44 -2.82 8.57
N PHE A 135 -15.72 -3.20 8.70
CA PHE A 135 -16.30 -4.49 8.39
C PHE A 135 -17.57 -4.32 7.55
#